data_AF-A0A662MJU0-F1
#
_entry.id   AF-A0A662MJU0-F1
#
_cell.length_a   1.000
_cell.length_b   1.000
_cell.length_c   1.000
_cell.angle_alpha   90.00
_cell.angle_beta   90.00
_cell.angle_gamma   90.00
#
_symmetry.space_group_name_H-M   'P 1'
#
loop_
_entity.id
_entity.type
_entity.pdbx_description
1 polymer ?
#
loop_
_entity_poly.entity_id
_entity_poly.type
_entity_poly.pdbx_seq_one_letter_code
_entity_poly.pdbx_strand_id
1 'polypeptide(L)'
;MVPDPESDDDEDGLPYGWEIRYGLNPEVDDGNLDYDHDGLSNREEYMKGTDPTNIDTDGDGMPDGWEVSNGLNPLDSSDAQSDTDKDDIPAIDEFRRGTSPQVSDKVEKEKDYTPVIVGVLLIILILLLLVWIYIERSGRRLRHIDEKLQNLEREIERGPAEEEKETPEVPGAVEGEVEETKEAEEAGVEGAGEEGVEEEEKKPSPEEEIEETEKIPEEKGEGEKGEEEEKE
;
A
#
# COMPACT_ATOMS: atom_id res chain seq x y z
N MET A 1 -47.65 -47.20 -21.48
CA MET A 1 -46.99 -47.19 -20.17
C MET A 1 -46.14 -45.94 -20.17
N VAL A 2 -46.22 -45.09 -19.16
CA VAL A 2 -45.22 -44.03 -18.99
C VAL A 2 -44.02 -44.71 -18.34
N PRO A 3 -42.78 -44.51 -18.84
CA PRO A 3 -41.58 -44.99 -18.18
C PRO A 3 -41.50 -44.47 -16.73
N ASP A 4 -40.77 -45.18 -15.89
CA ASP A 4 -40.55 -44.74 -14.51
C ASP A 4 -39.63 -43.50 -14.55
N PRO A 5 -40.00 -42.34 -13.98
CA PRO A 5 -39.14 -41.16 -14.02
C PRO A 5 -37.78 -41.37 -13.34
N GLU A 6 -37.65 -42.38 -12.47
CA GLU A 6 -36.40 -42.74 -11.81
C GLU A 6 -35.67 -43.91 -12.49
N SER A 7 -36.18 -44.42 -13.63
CA SER A 7 -35.40 -45.39 -14.42
C SER A 7 -34.24 -44.70 -15.11
N ASP A 8 -33.20 -45.46 -15.37
CA ASP A 8 -31.99 -45.08 -16.10
C ASP A 8 -31.93 -46.11 -17.24
N ASP A 9 -32.47 -45.71 -18.40
CA ASP A 9 -32.87 -46.65 -19.46
C ASP A 9 -31.67 -47.07 -20.33
N ASP A 10 -30.63 -46.23 -20.42
CA ASP A 10 -29.38 -46.47 -21.14
C ASP A 10 -28.17 -46.71 -20.22
N GLU A 11 -28.38 -46.75 -18.90
CA GLU A 11 -27.38 -47.02 -17.86
C GLU A 11 -26.27 -45.97 -17.81
N ASP A 12 -26.57 -44.75 -18.23
CA ASP A 12 -25.67 -43.61 -18.20
C ASP A 12 -25.80 -42.81 -16.91
N GLY A 13 -26.52 -43.31 -15.91
CA GLY A 13 -26.67 -42.69 -14.59
C GLY A 13 -27.34 -41.32 -14.58
N LEU A 14 -28.07 -40.96 -15.65
CA LEU A 14 -29.09 -39.94 -15.64
C LEU A 14 -30.47 -40.60 -15.49
N PRO A 15 -31.37 -40.05 -14.64
CA PRO A 15 -32.74 -40.54 -14.60
C PRO A 15 -33.54 -40.09 -15.83
N TYR A 16 -34.33 -40.99 -16.40
CA TYR A 16 -35.27 -40.77 -17.51
C TYR A 16 -36.08 -39.47 -17.32
N GLY A 17 -36.61 -39.24 -16.12
CA GLY A 17 -37.42 -38.06 -15.83
C GLY A 17 -36.63 -36.75 -15.83
N TRP A 18 -35.34 -36.81 -15.50
CA TRP A 18 -34.42 -35.67 -15.54
C TRP A 18 -34.02 -35.36 -16.98
N GLU A 19 -33.62 -36.36 -17.75
CA GLU A 19 -33.27 -36.20 -19.16
C GLU A 19 -34.43 -35.61 -19.98
N ILE A 20 -35.64 -36.15 -19.80
CA ILE A 20 -36.84 -35.63 -20.46
C ILE A 20 -37.16 -34.19 -20.04
N ARG A 21 -36.83 -33.77 -18.81
CA ARG A 21 -37.04 -32.39 -18.34
C ARG A 21 -36.15 -31.41 -19.12
N TYR A 22 -34.89 -31.79 -19.35
CA TYR A 22 -33.90 -30.96 -20.01
C TYR A 22 -33.81 -31.21 -21.53
N GLY A 23 -34.55 -32.19 -22.05
CA GLY A 23 -34.60 -32.48 -23.48
C GLY A 23 -33.40 -33.29 -23.99
N LEU A 24 -32.70 -33.98 -23.08
CA LEU A 24 -31.69 -35.00 -23.39
C LEU A 24 -32.36 -36.30 -23.88
N ASN A 25 -31.56 -37.30 -24.24
CA ASN A 25 -32.06 -38.51 -24.87
C ASN A 25 -31.89 -39.78 -23.99
N PRO A 26 -32.95 -40.27 -23.33
CA PRO A 26 -32.90 -41.39 -22.38
C PRO A 26 -32.69 -42.78 -23.02
N GLU A 27 -32.32 -42.82 -24.30
CA GLU A 27 -32.03 -44.06 -25.02
C GLU A 27 -30.56 -44.13 -25.46
N VAL A 28 -29.73 -43.14 -25.09
CA VAL A 28 -28.35 -42.99 -25.54
C VAL A 28 -27.50 -42.50 -24.38
N ASP A 29 -26.48 -43.29 -24.03
CA ASP A 29 -25.44 -42.92 -23.06
C ASP A 29 -24.75 -41.60 -23.44
N ASP A 30 -25.28 -40.52 -22.90
CA ASP A 30 -24.87 -39.14 -23.12
C ASP A 30 -24.46 -38.44 -21.80
N GLY A 31 -24.55 -39.13 -20.67
CA GLY A 31 -24.21 -38.61 -19.35
C GLY A 31 -22.77 -38.09 -19.21
N ASN A 32 -21.83 -38.54 -20.05
CA ASN A 32 -20.46 -38.01 -20.10
C ASN A 32 -20.24 -36.92 -21.17
N LEU A 33 -21.28 -36.58 -21.94
CA LEU A 33 -21.27 -35.45 -22.85
C LEU A 33 -21.54 -34.16 -22.06
N ASP A 34 -21.11 -33.06 -22.65
CA ASP A 34 -21.28 -31.70 -22.16
C ASP A 34 -22.18 -30.99 -23.18
N TYR A 35 -23.48 -30.91 -22.86
CA TYR A 35 -24.50 -30.52 -23.84
C TYR A 35 -24.50 -29.02 -24.13
N ASP A 36 -24.20 -28.18 -23.14
CA ASP A 36 -24.18 -26.72 -23.29
C ASP A 36 -22.78 -26.11 -23.47
N HIS A 37 -21.74 -26.93 -23.31
CA HIS A 37 -20.33 -26.60 -23.54
C HIS A 37 -19.72 -25.65 -22.50
N ASP A 38 -20.13 -25.78 -21.24
CA ASP A 38 -19.62 -25.00 -20.13
C ASP A 38 -18.42 -25.65 -19.39
N GLY A 39 -18.18 -26.94 -19.64
CA GLY A 39 -17.11 -27.73 -19.04
C GLY A 39 -17.55 -28.75 -17.98
N LEU A 40 -18.85 -28.89 -17.71
CA LEU A 40 -19.44 -29.99 -16.93
C LEU A 40 -20.11 -31.01 -17.86
N SER A 41 -20.03 -32.28 -17.51
CA SER A 41 -20.84 -33.30 -18.18
C SER A 41 -22.28 -33.30 -17.64
N ASN A 42 -23.25 -33.73 -18.45
CA ASN A 42 -24.66 -33.85 -18.07
C ASN A 42 -24.84 -34.56 -16.72
N ARG A 43 -24.03 -35.61 -16.46
CA ARG A 43 -24.03 -36.34 -15.18
C ARG A 43 -23.48 -35.50 -14.02
N GLU A 44 -22.40 -34.75 -14.22
CA GLU A 44 -21.87 -33.86 -13.19
C GLU A 44 -22.87 -32.77 -12.85
N GLU A 45 -23.58 -32.26 -13.84
CA GLU A 45 -24.65 -31.28 -13.67
C GLU A 45 -25.84 -31.85 -12.91
N TYR A 46 -26.27 -33.07 -13.24
CA TYR A 46 -27.27 -33.79 -12.44
C TYR A 46 -26.85 -33.91 -10.96
N MET A 47 -25.58 -34.24 -10.69
CA MET A 47 -25.05 -34.36 -9.33
C MET A 47 -24.96 -33.01 -8.60
N LYS A 48 -24.72 -31.92 -9.34
CA LYS A 48 -24.58 -30.56 -8.80
C LYS A 48 -25.89 -29.80 -8.71
N GLY A 49 -26.91 -30.26 -9.45
CA GLY A 49 -28.21 -29.61 -9.54
C GLY A 49 -28.24 -28.44 -10.51
N THR A 50 -27.31 -28.36 -11.46
CA THR A 50 -27.27 -27.35 -12.52
C THR A 50 -28.14 -27.77 -13.71
N ASP A 51 -28.31 -26.88 -14.68
CA ASP A 51 -29.13 -27.08 -15.88
C ASP A 51 -28.23 -27.43 -17.09
N PRO A 52 -28.25 -28.67 -17.61
CA PRO A 52 -27.41 -29.12 -18.72
C PRO A 52 -27.67 -28.46 -20.06
N THR A 53 -28.62 -27.53 -20.12
CA THR A 53 -28.91 -26.74 -21.31
C THR A 53 -28.57 -25.27 -21.15
N ASN A 54 -27.97 -24.90 -20.02
CA ASN A 54 -27.71 -23.52 -19.66
C ASN A 54 -26.36 -23.37 -18.96
N ILE A 55 -25.42 -22.82 -19.73
CA ILE A 55 -24.01 -22.59 -19.35
C ILE A 55 -23.83 -21.89 -18.00
N ASP A 56 -24.81 -21.10 -17.54
CA ASP A 56 -24.78 -20.28 -16.33
C ASP A 56 -26.14 -20.43 -15.62
N THR A 57 -26.26 -21.41 -14.71
CA THR A 57 -27.52 -21.83 -14.10
C THR A 57 -28.13 -20.73 -13.22
N ASP A 58 -27.32 -20.00 -12.47
CA ASP A 58 -27.81 -18.98 -11.55
C ASP A 58 -27.88 -17.57 -12.14
N GLY A 59 -27.28 -17.36 -13.31
CA GLY A 59 -27.41 -16.17 -14.15
C GLY A 59 -26.54 -15.00 -13.71
N ASP A 60 -25.40 -15.24 -13.06
CA ASP A 60 -24.49 -14.19 -12.61
C ASP A 60 -23.42 -13.77 -13.64
N GLY A 61 -23.30 -14.54 -14.73
CA GLY A 61 -22.40 -14.31 -15.84
C GLY A 61 -21.11 -15.13 -15.80
N MET A 62 -20.98 -16.09 -14.88
CA MET A 62 -19.92 -17.10 -14.85
C MET A 62 -20.49 -18.47 -15.28
N PRO A 63 -19.76 -19.27 -16.07
CA PRO A 63 -20.20 -20.62 -16.42
C PRO A 63 -20.14 -21.59 -15.23
N ASP A 64 -21.09 -22.51 -15.10
CA ASP A 64 -21.17 -23.44 -13.96
C ASP A 64 -19.88 -24.27 -13.84
N GLY A 65 -19.36 -24.75 -14.97
CA GLY A 65 -18.08 -25.48 -15.04
C GLY A 65 -16.88 -24.65 -14.58
N TRP A 66 -16.86 -23.35 -14.90
CA TRP A 66 -15.81 -22.46 -14.41
C TRP A 66 -15.91 -22.28 -12.90
N GLU A 67 -17.11 -22.02 -12.38
CA GLU A 67 -17.36 -21.83 -10.95
C GLU A 67 -16.94 -23.06 -10.14
N VAL A 68 -17.38 -24.24 -10.58
CA VAL A 68 -17.02 -25.51 -9.98
C VAL A 68 -15.50 -25.72 -9.95
N SER A 69 -14.82 -25.45 -11.06
CA SER A 69 -13.36 -25.62 -11.15
C SER A 69 -12.59 -24.66 -10.23
N ASN A 70 -13.20 -23.52 -9.89
CA ASN A 70 -12.65 -22.50 -9.01
C ASN A 70 -13.22 -22.53 -7.58
N GLY A 71 -14.00 -23.55 -7.22
CA GLY A 71 -14.52 -23.74 -5.87
C GLY A 71 -15.65 -22.77 -5.49
N LEU A 72 -16.32 -22.19 -6.47
CA LEU A 72 -17.54 -21.40 -6.34
C LEU A 72 -18.78 -22.30 -6.47
N ASN A 73 -19.96 -21.74 -6.23
CA ASN A 73 -21.22 -22.45 -6.21
C ASN A 73 -22.11 -22.00 -7.38
N PRO A 74 -22.32 -22.83 -8.41
CA PRO A 74 -23.08 -22.49 -9.63
C PRO A 74 -24.60 -22.32 -9.43
N LEU A 75 -25.05 -22.29 -8.16
CA LEU A 75 -26.43 -22.12 -7.76
C LEU A 75 -26.58 -20.88 -6.84
N ASP A 76 -25.53 -20.07 -6.67
CA ASP A 76 -25.49 -18.90 -5.82
C ASP A 76 -24.83 -17.69 -6.49
N SER A 77 -25.61 -17.02 -7.33
CA SER A 77 -25.27 -15.78 -8.04
C SER A 77 -24.67 -14.63 -7.20
N SER A 78 -24.71 -14.73 -5.87
CA SER A 78 -24.09 -13.74 -5.00
C SER A 78 -22.59 -13.93 -4.86
N ASP A 79 -22.06 -15.12 -5.14
CA ASP A 79 -20.64 -15.43 -5.01
C ASP A 79 -19.78 -14.89 -6.17
N ALA A 80 -20.38 -14.50 -7.31
CA ALA A 80 -19.76 -13.64 -8.31
C ALA A 80 -19.11 -12.38 -7.72
N GLN A 81 -19.69 -11.84 -6.63
CA GLN A 81 -19.18 -10.65 -5.95
C GLN A 81 -18.26 -11.00 -4.76
N SER A 82 -17.99 -12.27 -4.51
CA SER A 82 -17.09 -12.71 -3.45
C SER A 82 -15.64 -12.41 -3.80
N ASP A 83 -14.85 -12.07 -2.78
CA ASP A 83 -13.41 -11.86 -2.84
C ASP A 83 -12.78 -12.90 -1.90
N THR A 84 -12.57 -14.10 -2.44
CA THR A 84 -12.19 -15.28 -1.64
C THR A 84 -10.74 -15.20 -1.16
N ASP A 85 -9.84 -14.69 -1.99
CA ASP A 85 -8.42 -14.54 -1.69
C ASP A 85 -8.03 -13.16 -1.09
N LYS A 86 -8.98 -12.22 -1.01
CA LYS A 86 -8.88 -10.92 -0.34
C LYS A 86 -7.93 -9.95 -1.02
N ASP A 87 -7.91 -9.99 -2.34
CA ASP A 87 -7.06 -9.14 -3.16
C ASP A 87 -7.77 -7.89 -3.71
N ASP A 88 -9.01 -7.66 -3.26
CA ASP A 88 -9.91 -6.58 -3.68
C ASP A 88 -10.45 -6.76 -5.12
N ILE A 89 -10.38 -7.97 -5.71
CA ILE A 89 -10.97 -8.31 -7.00
C ILE A 89 -12.06 -9.38 -6.80
N PRO A 90 -13.31 -9.12 -7.22
CA PRO A 90 -14.38 -10.11 -7.09
C PRO A 90 -14.24 -11.23 -8.13
N ALA A 91 -14.80 -12.41 -7.81
CA ALA A 91 -14.76 -13.61 -8.66
C ALA A 91 -15.19 -13.36 -10.12
N ILE A 92 -16.23 -12.55 -10.36
CA ILE A 92 -16.66 -12.21 -11.72
C ILE A 92 -15.60 -11.43 -12.51
N ASP A 93 -14.83 -10.59 -11.84
CA ASP A 93 -13.75 -9.82 -12.48
C ASP A 93 -12.53 -10.72 -12.71
N GLU A 94 -12.26 -11.68 -11.81
CA GLU A 94 -11.26 -12.73 -11.98
C GLU A 94 -11.57 -13.61 -13.20
N PHE A 95 -12.82 -14.08 -13.34
CA PHE A 95 -13.28 -14.82 -14.52
C PHE A 95 -13.00 -14.06 -15.82
N ARG A 96 -13.39 -12.78 -15.86
CA ARG A 96 -13.19 -11.92 -17.05
C ARG A 96 -11.71 -11.66 -17.35
N ARG A 97 -10.84 -11.70 -16.33
CA ARG A 97 -9.39 -11.55 -16.47
C ARG A 97 -8.67 -12.85 -16.79
N GLY A 98 -9.33 -14.00 -16.60
CA GLY A 98 -8.72 -15.32 -16.71
C GLY A 98 -7.75 -15.59 -15.57
N THR A 99 -8.00 -14.99 -14.41
CA THR A 99 -7.25 -15.16 -13.16
C THR A 99 -8.06 -16.02 -12.20
N SER A 100 -7.46 -16.41 -11.07
CA SER A 100 -8.03 -17.40 -10.17
C SER A 100 -8.56 -16.71 -8.91
N PRO A 101 -9.86 -16.82 -8.58
CA PRO A 101 -10.44 -16.23 -7.36
C PRO A 101 -9.91 -16.84 -6.06
N GLN A 102 -9.10 -17.89 -6.15
CA GLN A 102 -8.46 -18.58 -5.03
C GLN A 102 -7.02 -18.11 -4.77
N VAL A 103 -6.46 -17.23 -5.61
CA VAL A 103 -5.04 -16.86 -5.56
C VAL A 103 -4.89 -15.35 -5.71
N SER A 104 -4.52 -14.71 -4.60
CA SER A 104 -4.35 -13.26 -4.55
C SER A 104 -3.39 -12.74 -5.62
N ASP A 105 -3.90 -11.90 -6.52
CA ASP A 105 -3.15 -11.19 -7.56
C ASP A 105 -2.66 -9.81 -7.08
N LYS A 106 -2.78 -9.54 -5.78
CA LYS A 106 -2.30 -8.31 -5.16
C LYS A 106 -0.80 -8.22 -5.30
N VAL A 107 -0.35 -7.56 -6.37
CA VAL A 107 1.02 -7.10 -6.47
C VAL A 107 1.22 -6.11 -5.32
N GLU A 108 1.97 -6.53 -4.30
CA GLU A 108 2.43 -5.62 -3.26
C GLU A 108 3.08 -4.43 -3.95
N LYS A 109 2.36 -3.31 -4.01
CA LYS A 109 2.92 -2.08 -4.57
C LYS A 109 4.10 -1.72 -3.70
N GLU A 110 5.30 -1.93 -4.23
CA GLU A 110 6.54 -1.51 -3.60
C GLU A 110 6.39 -0.01 -3.29
N LYS A 111 6.49 0.35 -2.01
CA LYS A 111 6.22 1.72 -1.58
C LYS A 111 7.25 2.64 -2.25
N ASP A 112 6.80 3.46 -3.18
CA ASP A 112 7.69 4.42 -3.86
C ASP A 112 8.02 5.59 -2.91
N TYR A 113 9.15 5.47 -2.21
CA TYR A 113 9.69 6.50 -1.35
C TYR A 113 10.53 7.54 -2.09
N THR A 114 10.70 7.44 -3.42
CA THR A 114 11.52 8.39 -4.18
C THR A 114 11.12 9.86 -4.01
N PRO A 115 9.83 10.27 -4.00
CA PRO A 115 9.50 11.69 -3.79
C PRO A 115 9.86 12.17 -2.38
N VAL A 116 9.73 11.31 -1.37
CA VAL A 116 10.08 11.63 0.03
C VAL A 116 11.59 11.80 0.16
N ILE A 117 12.37 10.85 -0.38
CA ILE A 117 13.83 10.89 -0.35
C ILE A 117 14.35 12.13 -1.08
N VAL A 118 13.83 12.43 -2.28
CA VAL A 118 14.21 13.64 -3.03
C VAL A 118 13.86 14.91 -2.24
N GLY A 119 12.69 14.96 -1.60
CA GLY A 119 12.31 16.07 -0.73
C GLY A 119 13.27 16.29 0.43
N VAL A 120 13.64 15.22 1.15
CA VAL A 120 14.61 15.27 2.26
C VAL A 120 15.98 15.73 1.77
N LEU A 121 16.46 15.20 0.63
CA LEU A 121 17.74 15.60 0.05
C LEU A 121 17.75 17.09 -0.34
N LEU A 122 16.67 17.61 -0.91
CA LEU A 122 16.54 19.03 -1.24
C LEU A 122 16.59 19.91 0.00
N ILE A 123 15.90 19.52 1.08
CA ILE A 123 15.93 20.25 2.36
C ILE A 123 17.36 20.28 2.92
N ILE A 124 18.05 19.14 2.92
CA ILE A 124 19.46 19.08 3.37
C ILE A 124 20.34 19.99 2.51
N LEU A 125 20.16 19.99 1.19
CA LEU A 125 20.95 20.81 0.26
C LEU A 125 20.70 22.30 0.50
N ILE A 126 19.46 22.70 0.75
CA ILE A 126 19.09 24.08 1.13
C ILE A 126 19.72 24.45 2.48
N LEU A 127 19.66 23.58 3.49
CA LEU A 127 20.29 23.85 4.80
C LEU A 127 21.81 24.00 4.67
N LEU A 128 22.46 23.14 3.90
CA LEU A 128 23.90 23.25 3.63
C LEU A 128 24.24 24.55 2.91
N LEU A 129 23.42 24.97 1.95
CA LEU A 129 23.58 26.26 1.26
C LEU A 129 23.39 27.44 2.21
N LEU A 130 22.39 27.40 3.11
CA LEU A 130 22.17 28.45 4.11
C LEU A 130 23.34 28.53 5.11
N VAL A 131 23.85 27.39 5.57
CA VAL A 131 25.03 27.33 6.45
C VAL A 131 26.25 27.90 5.73
N TRP A 132 26.46 27.55 4.47
CA TRP A 132 27.54 28.11 3.67
C TRP A 132 27.43 29.64 3.53
N ILE A 133 26.23 30.16 3.20
CA ILE A 133 25.96 31.61 3.14
C ILE A 133 26.25 32.28 4.49
N TYR A 134 25.85 31.63 5.59
CA TYR A 134 26.07 32.13 6.95
C TYR A 134 27.57 32.26 7.26
N ILE A 135 28.37 31.23 6.94
CA ILE A 135 29.81 31.24 7.13
C ILE A 135 30.46 32.33 6.26
N GLU A 136 30.11 32.43 4.98
CA GLU A 136 30.64 33.45 4.08
C GLU A 136 30.29 34.87 4.55
N ARG A 137 29.06 35.07 5.03
CA ARG A 137 28.64 36.37 5.61
C ARG A 137 29.37 36.68 6.91
N SER A 138 29.68 35.68 7.72
CA SER A 138 30.37 35.84 9.01
C SER A 138 31.88 36.01 8.85
N GLY A 139 32.51 35.30 7.90
CA GLY A 139 33.93 35.40 7.59
C GLY A 139 34.37 36.79 7.11
N ARG A 140 33.46 37.55 6.49
CA ARG A 140 33.70 38.96 6.13
C ARG A 140 33.98 39.87 7.34
N ARG A 141 33.49 39.52 8.54
CA ARG A 141 33.73 40.31 9.77
C ARG A 141 35.13 40.06 10.37
N LEU A 142 35.73 38.90 10.12
CA LEU A 142 37.04 38.55 10.69
C LEU A 142 38.21 39.26 9.99
N ARG A 143 38.06 39.67 8.72
CA ARG A 143 39.13 40.37 7.97
C ARG A 143 39.54 41.71 8.60
N HIS A 144 38.57 42.45 9.14
CA HIS A 144 38.84 43.74 9.79
C HIS A 144 39.49 43.58 11.18
N ILE A 145 39.31 42.42 11.81
CA ILE A 145 39.95 42.11 13.08
C ILE A 145 41.40 41.71 12.84
N ASP A 146 41.67 40.95 11.78
CA ASP A 146 43.02 40.53 11.39
C ASP A 146 43.90 41.72 11.01
N GLU A 147 43.35 42.68 10.26
CA GLU A 147 44.07 43.91 9.88
C GLU A 147 44.35 44.83 11.09
N LYS A 148 43.39 44.90 12.04
CA LYS A 148 43.60 45.61 13.31
C LYS A 148 44.65 44.93 14.18
N LEU A 149 44.68 43.60 14.23
CA LEU A 149 45.69 42.83 14.96
C LEU A 149 47.08 43.05 14.35
N GLN A 150 47.21 42.99 13.02
CA GLN A 150 48.47 43.27 12.34
C GLN A 150 48.96 44.73 12.52
N ASN A 151 48.04 45.69 12.62
CA ASN A 151 48.41 47.08 12.90
C ASN A 151 48.83 47.28 14.37
N LEU A 152 48.15 46.62 15.30
CA LEU A 152 48.49 46.65 16.72
C LEU A 152 49.85 45.99 16.99
N GLU A 153 50.14 44.88 16.31
CA GLU A 153 51.43 44.19 16.41
C GLU A 153 52.57 45.07 15.88
N ARG A 154 52.34 45.80 14.77
CA ARG A 154 53.27 46.82 14.27
C ARG A 154 53.46 48.00 15.23
N GLU A 155 52.43 48.39 15.98
CA GLU A 155 52.53 49.46 16.99
C GLU A 155 53.30 49.01 18.23
N ILE A 156 53.12 47.76 18.68
CA ILE A 156 53.87 47.17 19.79
C ILE A 156 55.35 47.00 19.42
N GLU A 157 55.65 46.59 18.17
CA GLU A 157 57.02 46.44 17.68
C GLU A 157 57.75 47.79 17.48
N ARG A 158 57.00 48.87 17.22
CA ARG A 158 57.57 50.22 17.03
C ARG A 158 58.01 50.90 18.33
N GLY A 159 57.55 50.40 19.48
CA GLY A 159 57.82 50.99 20.80
C GLY A 159 57.18 52.37 20.99
N PRO A 160 57.07 52.88 22.23
CA PRO A 160 56.48 54.20 22.47
C PRO A 160 57.34 55.27 21.81
N ALA A 161 56.74 56.04 20.90
CA ALA A 161 57.33 57.28 20.41
C ALA A 161 57.55 58.20 21.61
N GLU A 162 58.77 58.72 21.76
CA GLU A 162 59.13 59.66 22.81
C GLU A 162 58.22 60.90 22.73
N GLU A 163 57.27 61.00 23.65
CA GLU A 163 56.44 62.18 23.83
C GLU A 163 57.25 63.19 24.67
N GLU A 164 57.80 64.17 23.97
CA GLU A 164 58.57 65.28 24.53
C GLU A 164 57.66 66.12 25.45
N LYS A 165 58.11 66.31 26.69
CA LYS A 165 57.40 66.98 27.79
C LYS A 165 57.17 68.45 27.50
N GLU A 166 55.96 68.96 27.72
CA GLU A 166 55.75 70.31 28.26
C GLU A 166 54.36 70.43 28.91
N THR A 167 54.33 70.86 30.19
CA THR A 167 53.19 71.43 30.92
C THR A 167 53.58 72.89 31.29
N PRO A 168 52.68 73.79 31.78
CA PRO A 168 51.25 73.68 32.14
C PRO A 168 50.37 74.87 31.66
N GLU A 169 49.06 74.86 31.94
CA GLU A 169 48.32 75.88 32.75
C GLU A 169 46.78 75.78 32.59
N VAL A 170 46.10 75.95 33.72
CA VAL A 170 44.64 76.00 33.98
C VAL A 170 44.43 77.42 34.56
N PRO A 171 43.37 78.23 34.27
CA PRO A 171 41.98 77.90 34.65
C PRO A 171 40.82 78.61 33.89
N GLY A 172 39.57 78.22 34.20
CA GLY A 172 38.38 79.03 33.91
C GLY A 172 37.05 78.28 34.02
N ALA A 173 36.42 78.35 35.19
CA ALA A 173 35.09 77.84 35.50
C ALA A 173 33.98 78.79 34.99
N VAL A 174 32.81 78.26 34.58
CA VAL A 174 31.50 78.90 34.81
C VAL A 174 30.39 77.83 34.90
N GLU A 175 29.52 78.03 35.86
CA GLU A 175 28.35 77.27 36.32
C GLU A 175 27.14 77.35 35.37
N GLY A 176 26.14 76.48 35.56
CA GLY A 176 24.83 76.59 34.93
C GLY A 176 23.88 75.43 35.27
N GLU A 177 22.91 75.74 36.14
CA GLU A 177 21.94 74.90 36.84
C GLU A 177 20.71 74.43 36.02
N VAL A 178 20.21 73.23 36.39
CA VAL A 178 18.81 72.85 36.76
C VAL A 178 17.68 72.99 35.71
N GLU A 179 16.97 71.88 35.41
CA GLU A 179 15.57 71.68 35.87
C GLU A 179 15.00 70.30 35.55
N GLU A 180 14.19 69.86 36.51
CA GLU A 180 13.47 68.61 36.70
C GLU A 180 12.01 68.81 36.28
N THR A 181 11.33 67.74 35.81
CA THR A 181 9.89 67.42 35.96
C THR A 181 9.52 66.31 34.98
N LYS A 182 8.54 65.42 35.16
CA LYS A 182 7.78 64.76 36.25
C LYS A 182 6.76 63.86 35.51
N GLU A 183 6.51 62.65 36.04
CA GLU A 183 5.19 61.94 36.08
C GLU A 183 4.45 61.64 34.73
N ALA A 184 3.62 60.62 34.53
CA ALA A 184 3.15 59.44 35.26
C ALA A 184 2.35 58.54 34.27
N GLU A 185 2.24 57.26 34.61
CA GLU A 185 1.02 56.41 34.56
C GLU A 185 0.19 56.28 33.25
N GLU A 186 0.03 55.05 32.73
CA GLU A 186 -1.29 54.38 32.68
C GLU A 186 -1.23 52.93 32.13
N ALA A 187 -2.24 52.15 32.51
CA ALA A 187 -2.41 50.70 32.37
C ALA A 187 -3.39 50.29 31.25
N GLY A 188 -3.49 48.98 30.97
CA GLY A 188 -4.55 48.32 30.17
C GLY A 188 -4.00 47.04 29.52
N VAL A 189 -4.22 45.81 30.02
CA VAL A 189 -5.44 44.97 30.09
C VAL A 189 -6.02 44.60 28.72
N GLU A 190 -5.98 43.30 28.40
CA GLU A 190 -6.91 42.43 27.62
C GLU A 190 -6.11 41.19 27.17
N GLY A 191 -6.54 39.93 27.21
CA GLY A 191 -7.86 39.32 27.40
C GLY A 191 -8.03 38.19 26.35
N ALA A 192 -8.56 37.02 26.78
CA ALA A 192 -9.02 35.85 25.99
C ALA A 192 -7.95 34.88 25.43
N GLY A 193 -7.99 33.55 25.59
CA GLY A 193 -9.03 32.64 26.10
C GLY A 193 -9.85 31.99 24.98
N GLU A 194 -9.61 30.69 24.71
CA GLU A 194 -10.53 29.63 24.22
C GLU A 194 -9.65 28.42 23.79
N GLU A 195 -9.68 27.27 24.47
CA GLU A 195 -10.61 26.13 24.28
C GLU A 195 -10.61 25.59 22.84
N GLY A 196 -10.42 24.30 22.54
CA GLY A 196 -10.23 23.08 23.32
C GLY A 196 -10.20 21.87 22.37
N VAL A 197 -9.92 20.69 22.96
CA VAL A 197 -10.43 19.32 22.65
C VAL A 197 -10.12 18.75 21.23
N GLU A 198 -9.80 17.49 20.92
CA GLU A 198 -9.99 16.13 21.47
C GLU A 198 -8.76 15.28 21.06
N GLU A 199 -8.15 14.51 21.97
CA GLU A 199 -8.30 13.05 22.11
C GLU A 199 -8.39 12.26 20.79
N GLU A 200 -7.41 11.38 20.52
CA GLU A 200 -7.66 9.93 20.54
C GLU A 200 -6.38 9.10 20.41
N GLU A 201 -6.41 7.97 21.12
CA GLU A 201 -5.36 7.00 21.38
C GLU A 201 -5.08 6.06 20.20
N LYS A 202 -3.84 5.52 20.13
CA LYS A 202 -3.42 4.15 19.73
C LYS A 202 -1.93 4.17 19.38
N LYS A 203 -1.05 3.22 19.70
CA LYS A 203 -1.08 1.81 20.15
C LYS A 203 0.32 1.51 20.75
N PRO A 204 0.47 0.47 21.58
CA PRO A 204 1.79 -0.07 21.91
C PRO A 204 2.35 -1.01 20.83
N SER A 205 3.68 -1.13 20.86
CA SER A 205 4.56 -1.96 20.03
C SER A 205 4.75 -3.39 20.65
N PRO A 206 5.64 -4.28 20.15
CA PRO A 206 5.29 -5.61 19.64
C PRO A 206 6.00 -6.78 20.38
N GLU A 207 6.03 -7.97 19.75
CA GLU A 207 6.83 -9.18 20.06
C GLU A 207 6.12 -10.16 21.04
N GLU A 208 6.06 -11.48 20.84
CA GLU A 208 7.12 -12.45 20.51
C GLU A 208 6.59 -13.79 19.89
N GLU A 209 7.48 -14.43 19.12
CA GLU A 209 7.80 -15.88 18.99
C GLU A 209 6.76 -16.92 18.44
N ILE A 210 7.00 -17.53 17.25
CA ILE A 210 7.69 -18.83 16.93
C ILE A 210 7.25 -19.99 17.85
N GLU A 211 6.91 -21.20 17.41
CA GLU A 211 7.58 -22.13 16.47
C GLU A 211 6.66 -23.38 16.39
N GLU A 212 6.52 -24.07 15.25
CA GLU A 212 6.70 -25.54 15.14
C GLU A 212 6.39 -26.09 13.74
N THR A 213 7.18 -27.09 13.41
CA THR A 213 7.56 -27.61 12.09
C THR A 213 6.99 -29.01 11.80
N GLU A 214 7.21 -29.47 10.56
CA GLU A 214 7.12 -30.86 10.05
C GLU A 214 5.71 -31.34 9.64
N LYS A 215 5.48 -32.11 8.56
CA LYS A 215 6.33 -33.04 7.81
C LYS A 215 5.65 -33.41 6.47
N ILE A 216 6.43 -33.48 5.39
CA ILE A 216 6.10 -34.16 4.12
C ILE A 216 6.54 -35.64 4.24
N PRO A 217 5.92 -36.58 3.50
CA PRO A 217 6.76 -37.37 2.60
C PRO A 217 6.21 -37.54 1.18
N GLU A 218 7.16 -37.50 0.25
CA GLU A 218 7.13 -37.92 -1.15
C GLU A 218 6.99 -39.45 -1.30
N GLU A 219 6.58 -39.86 -2.51
CA GLU A 219 6.73 -41.15 -3.24
C GLU A 219 5.36 -41.58 -3.80
N LYS A 220 5.18 -41.95 -5.07
CA LYS A 220 6.10 -42.52 -6.06
C LYS A 220 5.47 -42.36 -7.45
N GLY A 221 6.29 -42.03 -8.44
CA GLY A 221 5.92 -42.16 -9.84
C GLY A 221 6.07 -43.61 -10.31
N GLU A 222 5.13 -44.06 -11.13
CA GLU A 222 5.34 -45.13 -12.11
C GLU A 222 4.81 -44.63 -13.46
N GLY A 223 5.71 -44.54 -14.42
CA GLY A 223 5.39 -44.41 -15.83
C GLY A 223 5.50 -45.76 -16.52
N GLU A 224 4.72 -45.91 -17.60
CA GLU A 224 4.75 -46.91 -18.69
C GLU A 224 3.28 -47.12 -19.09
N LYS A 225 2.82 -47.07 -20.34
CA LYS A 225 3.44 -47.35 -21.64
C LYS A 225 2.63 -46.63 -22.72
N GLY A 226 3.33 -46.18 -23.77
CA GLY A 226 2.73 -46.00 -25.08
C GLY A 226 2.60 -47.36 -25.78
N GLU A 227 1.51 -47.54 -26.52
CA GLU A 227 1.44 -48.48 -27.63
C GLU A 227 0.87 -47.72 -28.84
N GLU A 228 1.73 -47.60 -29.85
CA GLU A 228 1.37 -47.40 -31.25
C GLU A 228 0.75 -48.70 -31.79
N GLU A 229 -0.31 -48.63 -32.59
CA GLU A 229 -0.59 -49.59 -33.67
C GLU A 229 -1.57 -48.94 -34.67
N GLU A 230 -1.07 -48.62 -35.87
CA GLU A 230 -1.38 -49.26 -37.17
C GLU A 230 -2.79 -48.95 -37.70
N LYS A 231 -2.92 -48.05 -38.70
CA LYS A 231 -2.82 -48.35 -40.13
C LYS A 231 -3.54 -49.64 -40.55
N GLU A 232 -4.77 -49.49 -41.04
CA GLU A 232 -5.22 -49.98 -42.36
C GLU A 232 -6.32 -49.06 -42.91
#